data_AF-A0AAC9EYR9-F1
#
_entry.id   AF-A0AAC9EYR9-F1
#
_cell.length_a   1.000
_cell.length_b   1.000
_cell.length_c   1.000
_cell.angle_alpha   90.00
_cell.angle_beta   90.00
_cell.angle_gamma   90.00
#
_symmetry.space_group_name_H-M   'P 1'
#
loop_
_entity.id
_entity.type
_entity.pdbx_description
1 polymer ?
#
loop_
_entity_poly.entity_id
_entity_poly.type
_entity_poly.pdbx_seq_one_letter_code
_entity_poly.pdbx_strand_id
1 'polypeptide(L)'
;MSLVFSEEAYLARYPDVAAAVQAGVLSSGRQHWLQYGVSEGRIGAPRTMVDSTWYLATYPDVAAAGMNAEAHFLTYGRYENRNPNAYIDLGLYKQFNSDSTRSGTSVYDHFIAFGQTDNRALGINYSEDYYLANNSDVAAAVRNGTFMSGWDHYVQYGHSENRTFSQGWVYDNMSLRKLLFGTTGNDTLRPASGGADNLLGREGSDTLYGGYGSNTLTGGAGADLFVLGAGGGTTTTFSAITITDFQQGTDRIQLPSLSGSIDSVLATARDVGTSTILTYYPGSGGTGSGTVTLTGYSGSQLHSSDFILASA
;
A
#
# COMPACT_ATOMS: atom_id res chain seq x y z
N MET A 1 4.64 18.84 19.18
CA MET A 1 3.33 19.50 18.93
C MET A 1 2.30 18.38 18.84
N SER A 2 1.36 18.26 19.78
CA SER A 2 0.40 17.14 19.81
C SER A 2 -0.66 17.33 18.72
N LEU A 3 -0.69 16.43 17.74
CA LEU A 3 -1.59 16.42 16.57
C LEU A 3 -3.06 16.07 16.90
N VAL A 4 -3.42 15.98 18.18
CA VAL A 4 -4.69 15.35 18.59
C VAL A 4 -5.88 16.31 18.61
N PHE A 5 -5.68 17.63 18.55
CA PHE A 5 -6.79 18.61 18.50
C PHE A 5 -6.21 20.03 18.35
N SER A 6 -6.79 20.86 17.50
CA SER A 6 -6.44 22.28 17.37
C SER A 6 -7.57 23.15 17.92
N GLU A 7 -7.31 23.81 19.06
CA GLU A 7 -8.27 24.70 19.72
C GLU A 7 -8.74 25.82 18.78
N GLU A 8 -7.79 26.49 18.15
CA GLU A 8 -8.07 27.58 17.21
C GLU A 8 -8.94 27.11 16.04
N ALA A 9 -8.56 25.99 15.40
CA ALA A 9 -9.33 25.47 14.27
C ALA A 9 -10.71 24.93 14.67
N TYR A 10 -10.82 24.34 15.86
CA TYR A 10 -12.07 23.80 16.37
C TYR A 10 -13.07 24.91 16.72
N LEU A 11 -12.61 25.96 17.41
CA LEU A 11 -13.44 27.10 17.75
C LEU A 11 -13.83 27.92 16.51
N ALA A 12 -12.93 28.05 15.53
CA ALA A 12 -13.26 28.67 14.25
C ALA A 12 -14.33 27.88 13.48
N ARG A 13 -14.33 26.55 13.58
CA ARG A 13 -15.27 25.66 12.90
C ARG A 13 -16.63 25.54 13.59
N TYR A 14 -16.67 25.67 14.92
CA TYR A 14 -17.88 25.51 15.72
C TYR A 14 -18.17 26.78 16.54
N PRO A 15 -18.84 27.79 15.94
CA PRO A 15 -19.10 29.07 16.60
C PRO A 15 -19.93 28.96 17.88
N ASP A 16 -20.78 27.93 17.98
CA ASP A 16 -21.55 27.62 19.18
C ASP A 16 -20.64 27.20 20.35
N VAL A 17 -19.62 26.38 20.07
CA VAL A 17 -18.60 26.01 21.06
C VAL A 17 -17.72 27.21 21.40
N ALA A 18 -17.33 28.02 20.42
CA ALA A 18 -16.56 29.24 20.65
C ALA A 18 -17.30 30.22 21.56
N ALA A 19 -18.60 30.42 21.35
CA ALA A 19 -19.44 31.26 22.20
C ALA A 19 -19.53 30.69 23.63
N ALA A 20 -19.67 29.37 23.78
CA ALA A 20 -19.70 28.72 25.10
C ALA A 20 -18.36 28.83 25.85
N VAL A 21 -17.23 28.75 25.15
CA VAL A 21 -15.89 28.98 25.73
C VAL A 21 -15.71 30.45 26.12
N GLN A 22 -16.10 31.38 25.26
CA GLN A 22 -15.99 32.82 25.53
C GLN A 22 -16.90 33.27 26.69
N ALA A 23 -18.07 32.63 26.85
CA ALA A 23 -18.98 32.84 27.97
C ALA A 23 -18.50 32.16 29.28
N GLY A 24 -17.40 31.40 29.25
CA GLY A 24 -16.87 30.67 30.41
C GLY A 24 -17.68 29.44 30.82
N VAL A 25 -18.66 29.02 30.00
CA VAL A 25 -19.45 27.80 30.23
C VAL A 25 -18.58 26.56 30.00
N LEU A 26 -17.65 26.63 29.04
CA LEU A 26 -16.63 25.61 28.77
C LEU A 26 -15.24 26.21 28.95
N SER A 27 -14.31 25.43 29.49
CA SER A 27 -12.92 25.85 29.73
C SER A 27 -12.09 25.89 28.45
N SER A 28 -12.47 25.12 27.42
CA SER A 28 -11.83 25.06 26.11
C SER A 28 -12.71 24.31 25.11
N GLY A 29 -12.47 24.53 23.82
CA GLY A 29 -12.98 23.71 22.74
C GLY A 29 -12.50 22.27 22.86
N ARG A 30 -11.29 22.04 23.39
CA ARG A 30 -10.76 20.70 23.67
C ARG A 30 -11.66 19.97 24.67
N GLN A 31 -12.09 20.66 25.73
CA GLN A 31 -13.01 20.08 26.71
C GLN A 31 -14.32 19.68 26.04
N HIS A 32 -14.91 20.58 25.25
CA HIS A 32 -16.12 20.27 24.50
C HIS A 32 -15.94 19.04 23.63
N TRP A 33 -14.84 19.00 22.87
CA TRP A 33 -14.59 17.94 21.92
C TRP A 33 -14.46 16.58 22.60
N LEU A 34 -13.68 16.50 23.68
CA LEU A 34 -13.51 15.27 24.45
C LEU A 34 -14.79 14.80 25.13
N GLN A 35 -15.64 15.73 25.57
CA GLN A 35 -16.82 15.42 26.36
C GLN A 35 -18.08 15.15 25.51
N TYR A 36 -18.22 15.85 24.38
CA TYR A 36 -19.41 15.85 23.53
C TYR A 36 -19.08 15.79 22.05
N GLY A 37 -18.05 16.53 21.61
CA GLY A 37 -17.76 16.65 20.18
C GLY A 37 -17.50 15.32 19.49
N VAL A 38 -16.83 14.36 20.14
CA VAL A 38 -16.61 13.02 19.55
C VAL A 38 -17.93 12.26 19.35
N SER A 39 -18.83 12.26 20.33
CA SER A 39 -20.13 11.57 20.23
C SER A 39 -21.13 12.29 19.32
N GLU A 40 -20.98 13.62 19.17
CA GLU A 40 -21.72 14.45 18.23
C GLU A 40 -21.18 14.37 16.79
N GLY A 41 -20.06 13.68 16.55
CA GLY A 41 -19.42 13.61 15.23
C GLY A 41 -18.70 14.89 14.80
N ARG A 42 -18.31 15.75 15.74
CA ARG A 42 -17.55 16.98 15.49
C ARG A 42 -16.05 16.73 15.37
N ILE A 43 -15.43 17.42 14.42
CA ILE A 43 -14.05 17.23 13.96
C ILE A 43 -13.09 18.08 14.80
N GLY A 44 -12.34 17.45 15.71
CA GLY A 44 -11.45 18.08 16.70
C GLY A 44 -10.07 18.51 16.18
N ALA A 45 -9.57 17.87 15.13
CA ALA A 45 -8.29 18.17 14.51
C ALA A 45 -8.51 18.85 13.15
N PRO A 46 -7.50 19.54 12.59
CA PRO A 46 -7.68 20.22 11.31
C PRO A 46 -8.07 19.33 10.13
N ARG A 47 -7.86 18.00 10.18
CA ARG A 47 -8.38 16.97 9.25
C ARG A 47 -7.85 15.60 9.68
N THR A 48 -8.70 14.61 9.94
CA THR A 48 -8.25 13.22 9.84
C THR A 48 -8.37 12.76 8.40
N MET A 49 -7.54 11.81 7.98
CA MET A 49 -7.61 11.23 6.62
C MET A 49 -8.67 10.12 6.53
N VAL A 50 -9.65 10.11 7.43
CA VAL A 50 -10.65 9.03 7.49
C VAL A 50 -11.72 9.26 6.42
N ASP A 51 -11.78 8.38 5.42
CA ASP A 51 -12.94 8.28 4.53
C ASP A 51 -14.01 7.49 5.27
N SER A 52 -15.00 8.20 5.83
CA SER A 52 -16.04 7.57 6.65
C SER A 52 -16.88 6.53 5.89
N THR A 53 -17.09 6.72 4.59
CA THR A 53 -17.88 5.79 3.78
C THR A 53 -17.10 4.50 3.55
N TRP A 54 -15.85 4.64 3.10
CA TRP A 54 -14.96 3.50 2.92
C TRP A 54 -14.68 2.78 4.23
N TYR A 55 -14.38 3.53 5.30
CA TYR A 55 -14.01 2.96 6.60
C TYR A 55 -15.12 2.11 7.21
N LEU A 56 -16.38 2.56 7.17
CA LEU A 56 -17.51 1.78 7.68
C LEU A 56 -17.84 0.58 6.79
N ALA A 57 -17.56 0.66 5.48
CA ALA A 57 -17.69 -0.49 4.59
C ALA A 57 -16.59 -1.53 4.83
N THR A 58 -15.35 -1.09 5.06
CA THR A 58 -14.18 -1.95 5.32
C THR A 58 -14.18 -2.55 6.72
N TYR A 59 -14.75 -1.86 7.71
CA TYR A 59 -14.83 -2.31 9.11
C TYR A 59 -16.28 -2.48 9.59
N PRO A 60 -16.95 -3.59 9.20
CA PRO A 60 -18.36 -3.81 9.52
C PRO A 60 -18.66 -3.88 11.03
N ASP A 61 -17.66 -4.22 11.85
CA ASP A 61 -17.79 -4.22 13.31
C ASP A 61 -18.02 -2.81 13.86
N VAL A 62 -17.36 -1.80 13.29
CA VAL A 62 -17.53 -0.39 13.65
C VAL A 62 -18.91 0.11 13.20
N ALA A 63 -19.32 -0.27 11.98
CA ALA A 63 -20.63 0.07 11.44
C ALA A 63 -21.77 -0.57 12.25
N ALA A 64 -21.64 -1.85 12.61
CA ALA A 64 -22.63 -2.56 13.43
C ALA A 64 -22.76 -1.98 14.85
N ALA A 65 -21.67 -1.44 15.40
CA ALA A 65 -21.68 -0.73 16.67
C ALA A 65 -22.31 0.68 16.57
N GLY A 66 -22.68 1.14 15.38
CA GLY A 66 -23.25 2.47 15.15
C GLY A 66 -22.28 3.61 15.46
N MET A 67 -20.98 3.34 15.44
CA MET A 67 -19.95 4.33 15.80
C MET A 67 -19.64 5.25 14.62
N ASN A 68 -19.33 6.51 14.92
CA ASN A 68 -18.75 7.43 13.95
C ASN A 68 -17.34 6.94 13.56
N ALA A 69 -17.05 6.87 12.26
CA ALA A 69 -15.79 6.31 11.73
C ALA A 69 -14.55 7.06 12.23
N GLU A 70 -14.57 8.39 12.19
CA GLU A 70 -13.46 9.23 12.63
C GLU A 70 -13.26 9.14 14.15
N ALA A 71 -14.36 9.15 14.92
CA ALA A 71 -14.32 8.93 16.36
C ALA A 71 -13.69 7.58 16.70
N HIS A 72 -14.16 6.51 16.07
CA HIS A 72 -13.61 5.18 16.26
C HIS A 72 -12.12 5.13 15.89
N PHE A 73 -11.73 5.70 14.75
CA PHE A 73 -10.35 5.68 14.29
C PHE A 73 -9.41 6.41 15.25
N LEU A 74 -9.78 7.60 15.71
CA LEU A 74 -8.96 8.40 16.63
C LEU A 74 -8.82 7.75 18.01
N THR A 75 -9.85 7.07 18.49
CA THR A 75 -9.82 6.41 19.80
C THR A 75 -9.17 5.03 19.76
N TYR A 76 -9.47 4.23 18.74
CA TYR A 76 -9.10 2.81 18.65
C TYR A 76 -8.33 2.49 17.37
N GLY A 77 -8.93 2.78 16.20
CA GLY A 77 -8.46 2.27 14.92
C GLY A 77 -6.98 2.58 14.60
N ARG A 78 -6.50 3.77 14.94
CA ARG A 78 -5.08 4.14 14.73
C ARG A 78 -4.10 3.29 15.55
N TYR A 79 -4.51 2.83 16.74
CA TYR A 79 -3.71 1.96 17.61
C TYR A 79 -3.84 0.48 17.21
N GLU A 80 -4.93 0.13 16.53
CA GLU A 80 -5.18 -1.20 15.96
C GLU A 80 -4.51 -1.40 14.59
N ASN A 81 -3.89 -0.36 14.01
CA ASN A 81 -3.37 -0.33 12.63
C ASN A 81 -4.47 -0.53 11.57
N ARG A 82 -5.72 -0.07 11.84
CA ARG A 82 -6.76 0.01 10.82
C ARG A 82 -6.43 1.14 9.84
N ASN A 83 -6.65 0.93 8.56
CA ASN A 83 -6.41 1.92 7.53
C ASN A 83 -7.50 3.01 7.59
N PRO A 84 -7.18 4.31 7.53
CA PRO A 84 -8.18 5.37 7.58
C PRO A 84 -8.94 5.55 6.25
N ASN A 85 -8.36 5.13 5.13
CA ASN A 85 -8.96 5.19 3.79
C ASN A 85 -8.33 4.13 2.87
N ALA A 86 -8.86 3.99 1.65
CA ALA A 86 -8.40 3.04 0.62
C ALA A 86 -6.96 3.28 0.13
N TYR A 87 -6.39 4.44 0.44
CA TYR A 87 -5.12 4.93 -0.06
C TYR A 87 -4.06 5.06 1.03
N ILE A 88 -4.28 4.51 2.23
CA ILE A 88 -3.24 4.47 3.26
C ILE A 88 -3.22 3.05 3.82
N ASP A 89 -2.10 2.36 3.64
CA ASP A 89 -1.86 1.07 4.27
C ASP A 89 -0.89 1.23 5.45
N LEU A 90 -1.44 1.29 6.66
CA LEU A 90 -0.65 1.42 7.89
C LEU A 90 0.11 0.13 8.23
N GLY A 91 -0.41 -1.04 7.84
CA GLY A 91 0.31 -2.32 8.01
C GLY A 91 1.59 -2.33 7.19
N LEU A 92 1.50 -1.88 5.94
CA LEU A 92 2.62 -1.77 5.03
C LEU A 92 3.58 -0.64 5.43
N TYR A 93 3.05 0.53 5.80
CA TYR A 93 3.86 1.63 6.31
C TYR A 93 4.69 1.20 7.53
N LYS A 94 4.08 0.44 8.46
CA LYS A 94 4.75 -0.14 9.63
C LYS A 94 5.87 -1.10 9.23
N GLN A 95 5.65 -1.94 8.21
CA GLN A 95 6.64 -2.89 7.73
C GLN A 95 7.91 -2.18 7.20
N PHE A 96 7.74 -1.08 6.47
CA PHE A 96 8.85 -0.33 5.88
C PHE A 96 9.49 0.69 6.81
N ASN A 97 8.76 1.18 7.81
CA ASN A 97 9.23 2.20 8.75
C ASN A 97 9.30 1.58 10.15
N SER A 98 10.29 0.73 10.39
CA SER A 98 10.39 0.01 11.68
C SER A 98 10.48 0.94 12.91
N ASP A 99 10.96 2.16 12.73
CA ASP A 99 10.98 3.22 13.75
C ASP A 99 9.58 3.76 14.11
N SER A 100 8.56 3.54 13.27
CA SER A 100 7.16 3.87 13.55
C SER A 100 6.54 3.06 14.70
N THR A 101 7.26 2.06 15.22
CA THR A 101 6.83 1.21 16.33
C THR A 101 7.46 1.58 17.68
N ARG A 102 8.28 2.65 17.73
CA ARG A 102 8.89 3.14 18.98
C ARG A 102 7.81 3.59 19.97
N SER A 103 8.03 3.30 21.25
CA SER A 103 7.03 3.37 22.32
C SER A 103 6.34 4.74 22.44
N GLY A 104 5.00 4.73 22.52
CA GLY A 104 4.16 5.88 22.88
C GLY A 104 3.43 6.59 21.73
N THR A 105 3.59 6.16 20.48
CA THR A 105 2.97 6.79 19.30
C THR A 105 2.36 5.72 18.38
N SER A 106 1.18 5.96 17.79
CA SER A 106 0.62 5.02 16.81
C SER A 106 1.34 5.12 15.46
N VAL A 107 1.24 4.08 14.63
CA VAL A 107 1.82 4.08 13.28
C VAL A 107 1.24 5.24 12.44
N TYR A 108 -0.06 5.51 12.60
CA TYR A 108 -0.72 6.66 11.98
C TYR A 108 -0.13 7.98 12.47
N ASP A 109 0.07 8.16 13.78
CA ASP A 109 0.64 9.39 14.32
C ASP A 109 2.08 9.60 13.80
N HIS A 110 2.86 8.52 13.63
CA HIS A 110 4.17 8.59 12.98
C HIS A 110 4.05 8.96 11.49
N PHE A 111 3.12 8.35 10.75
CA PHE A 111 2.85 8.70 9.35
C PHE A 111 2.50 10.18 9.20
N ILE A 112 1.63 10.72 10.06
CA ILE A 112 1.26 12.13 10.02
C ILE A 112 2.43 13.04 10.38
N ALA A 113 3.25 12.65 11.37
CA ALA A 113 4.36 13.48 11.83
C ALA A 113 5.58 13.48 10.89
N PHE A 114 5.86 12.37 10.21
CA PHE A 114 7.10 12.17 9.44
C PHE A 114 6.86 11.59 8.05
N GLY A 115 5.87 10.72 7.89
CA GLY A 115 5.60 10.04 6.62
C GLY A 115 5.38 11.00 5.45
N GLN A 116 4.54 12.02 5.67
CA GLN A 116 4.13 12.97 4.62
C GLN A 116 5.25 13.89 4.10
N THR A 117 6.34 14.05 4.84
CA THR A 117 7.36 15.09 4.57
C THR A 117 8.77 14.55 4.39
N ASP A 118 9.08 13.35 4.88
CA ASP A 118 10.44 12.78 4.83
C ASP A 118 10.67 11.86 3.61
N ASN A 119 9.84 11.97 2.57
CA ASN A 119 9.89 11.10 1.38
C ASN A 119 9.90 9.60 1.74
N ARG A 120 9.16 9.24 2.80
CA ARG A 120 9.09 7.88 3.33
C ARG A 120 8.21 7.02 2.43
N ALA A 121 8.52 5.73 2.35
CA ALA A 121 7.61 4.78 1.69
C ALA A 121 6.26 4.78 2.43
N LEU A 122 5.25 5.41 1.84
CA LEU A 122 3.95 5.64 2.46
C LEU A 122 3.04 4.39 2.48
N GLY A 123 3.52 3.26 1.98
CA GLY A 123 2.67 2.08 1.72
C GLY A 123 1.72 2.27 0.54
N ILE A 124 1.92 3.34 -0.22
CA ILE A 124 1.18 3.73 -1.42
C ILE A 124 2.15 4.34 -2.40
N ASN A 125 1.78 4.30 -3.68
CA ASN A 125 2.56 4.81 -4.81
C ASN A 125 2.65 6.34 -4.84
N TYR A 126 3.00 6.99 -3.73
CA TYR A 126 3.04 8.45 -3.58
C TYR A 126 4.48 8.94 -3.39
N SER A 127 4.88 9.93 -4.17
CA SER A 127 6.13 10.66 -3.99
C SER A 127 5.84 12.15 -3.87
N GLU A 128 6.13 12.72 -2.70
CA GLU A 128 5.95 14.15 -2.41
C GLU A 128 6.75 15.01 -3.40
N ASP A 129 8.03 14.68 -3.60
CA ASP A 129 8.90 15.40 -4.52
C ASP A 129 8.36 15.38 -5.95
N TYR A 130 7.93 14.21 -6.43
CA TYR A 130 7.34 14.09 -7.77
C TYR A 130 6.03 14.88 -7.86
N TYR A 131 5.14 14.71 -6.90
CA TYR A 131 3.83 15.32 -6.92
C TYR A 131 3.93 16.85 -6.90
N LEU A 132 4.77 17.41 -6.03
CA LEU A 132 5.00 18.86 -5.97
C LEU A 132 5.75 19.38 -7.20
N ALA A 133 6.70 18.61 -7.77
CA ALA A 133 7.39 19.01 -8.99
C ALA A 133 6.46 19.10 -10.21
N ASN A 134 5.44 18.24 -10.27
CA ASN A 134 4.48 18.20 -11.38
C ASN A 134 3.22 19.05 -11.13
N ASN A 135 2.99 19.50 -9.89
CA ASN A 135 1.84 20.30 -9.49
C ASN A 135 2.32 21.58 -8.78
N SER A 136 2.82 22.53 -9.58
CA SER A 136 3.43 23.76 -9.07
C SER A 136 2.47 24.66 -8.30
N ASP A 137 1.17 24.59 -8.62
CA ASP A 137 0.06 25.21 -7.89
C ASP A 137 -0.08 24.62 -6.48
N VAL A 138 -0.01 23.29 -6.37
CA VAL A 138 -0.03 22.58 -5.09
C VAL A 138 1.24 22.89 -4.30
N ALA A 139 2.41 22.89 -4.94
CA ALA A 139 3.67 23.25 -4.30
C ALA A 139 3.67 24.68 -3.75
N ALA A 140 2.98 25.62 -4.40
CA ALA A 140 2.77 26.97 -3.85
C ALA A 140 1.81 26.96 -2.67
N ALA A 141 0.72 26.19 -2.75
CA ALA A 141 -0.26 26.07 -1.66
C ALA A 141 0.34 25.40 -0.41
N VAL A 142 1.22 24.40 -0.56
CA VAL A 142 1.97 23.79 0.55
C VAL A 142 2.94 24.79 1.19
N ARG A 143 3.72 25.52 0.40
CA ARG A 143 4.64 26.56 0.92
C ARG A 143 3.93 27.66 1.69
N ASN A 144 2.69 27.97 1.30
CA ASN A 144 1.84 28.97 1.97
C ASN A 144 1.02 28.36 3.13
N GLY A 145 1.21 27.08 3.46
CA GLY A 145 0.53 26.40 4.57
C GLY A 145 -0.96 26.13 4.32
N THR A 146 -1.45 26.25 3.08
CA THR A 146 -2.82 25.90 2.71
C THR A 146 -3.04 24.38 2.77
N PHE A 147 -2.01 23.62 2.38
CA PHE A 147 -1.93 22.17 2.54
C PHE A 147 -0.74 21.81 3.39
N MET A 148 -0.86 20.74 4.19
CA MET A 148 0.25 20.24 5.00
C MET A 148 1.36 19.61 4.15
N SER A 149 0.99 19.04 3.01
CA SER A 149 1.84 18.35 2.04
C SER A 149 1.11 18.26 0.70
N GLY A 150 1.81 17.84 -0.35
CA GLY A 150 1.19 17.43 -1.60
C GLY A 150 0.25 16.24 -1.39
N TRP A 151 0.54 15.37 -0.43
CA TRP A 151 -0.31 14.22 -0.11
C TRP A 151 -1.66 14.68 0.47
N ASP A 152 -1.62 15.65 1.38
CA ASP A 152 -2.80 16.30 1.94
C ASP A 152 -3.69 16.91 0.84
N HIS A 153 -3.09 17.51 -0.19
CA HIS A 153 -3.82 17.95 -1.37
C HIS A 153 -4.38 16.77 -2.19
N TYR A 154 -3.56 15.74 -2.45
CA TYR A 154 -3.96 14.64 -3.32
C TYR A 154 -5.18 13.88 -2.77
N VAL A 155 -5.18 13.61 -1.47
CA VAL A 155 -6.29 12.94 -0.78
C VAL A 155 -7.57 13.78 -0.81
N GLN A 156 -7.46 15.12 -0.72
CA GLN A 156 -8.62 15.99 -0.68
C GLN A 156 -9.18 16.31 -2.08
N TYR A 157 -8.30 16.49 -3.06
CA TYR A 157 -8.66 17.03 -4.39
C TYR A 157 -7.98 16.28 -5.52
N GLY A 158 -6.69 15.96 -5.38
CA GLY A 158 -5.90 15.45 -6.49
C GLY A 158 -6.42 14.15 -7.13
N HIS A 159 -7.05 13.25 -6.36
CA HIS A 159 -7.69 12.06 -6.92
C HIS A 159 -8.91 12.41 -7.81
N SER A 160 -9.72 13.39 -7.39
CA SER A 160 -10.90 13.86 -8.14
C SER A 160 -10.53 14.70 -9.35
N GLU A 161 -9.34 15.31 -9.32
CA GLU A 161 -8.75 16.08 -10.40
C GLU A 161 -7.97 15.21 -11.40
N ASN A 162 -7.89 13.89 -11.19
CA ASN A 162 -7.08 12.94 -11.98
C ASN A 162 -5.59 13.29 -12.04
N ARG A 163 -5.03 13.88 -10.98
CA ARG A 163 -3.60 14.18 -10.91
C ARG A 163 -2.80 12.91 -10.65
N THR A 164 -1.70 12.71 -11.37
CA THR A 164 -0.78 11.59 -11.12
C THR A 164 0.13 11.89 -9.93
N PHE A 165 0.18 10.98 -8.97
CA PHE A 165 0.89 11.17 -7.70
C PHE A 165 2.21 10.40 -7.58
N SER A 166 2.58 9.68 -8.63
CA SER A 166 3.91 9.12 -8.88
C SER A 166 4.10 8.75 -10.35
N GLN A 167 5.33 8.39 -10.71
CA GLN A 167 5.68 7.80 -12.02
C GLN A 167 5.46 6.27 -12.09
N GLY A 168 4.72 5.67 -11.16
CA GLY A 168 4.66 4.21 -11.08
C GLY A 168 5.93 3.58 -10.47
N TRP A 169 6.77 4.31 -9.76
CA TRP A 169 7.99 3.78 -9.13
C TRP A 169 8.20 4.43 -7.75
N VAL A 170 8.41 3.63 -6.70
CA VAL A 170 8.90 4.10 -5.39
C VAL A 170 10.29 3.52 -5.13
N TYR A 171 11.27 4.38 -4.83
CA TYR A 171 12.60 3.97 -4.37
C TYR A 171 12.63 4.01 -2.83
N ASP A 172 12.89 2.88 -2.17
CA ASP A 172 13.20 2.89 -0.74
C ASP A 172 14.64 3.43 -0.55
N ASN A 173 14.77 4.57 0.15
CA ASN A 173 16.03 5.26 0.42
C ASN A 173 16.94 4.56 1.45
N MET A 174 16.74 3.26 1.70
CA MET A 174 17.48 2.50 2.69
C MET A 174 18.02 1.16 2.20
N SER A 175 17.60 0.57 1.07
CA SER A 175 18.22 -0.67 0.54
C SER A 175 17.86 -1.05 -0.90
N LEU A 176 18.16 -0.26 -1.94
CA LEU A 176 18.18 -0.69 -3.36
C LEU A 176 16.94 -1.43 -3.91
N ARG A 177 15.81 -1.49 -3.19
CA ARG A 177 14.59 -2.18 -3.59
C ARG A 177 13.62 -1.18 -4.19
N LYS A 178 13.19 -1.42 -5.43
CA LYS A 178 12.16 -0.60 -6.07
C LYS A 178 10.81 -1.24 -5.83
N LEU A 179 9.88 -0.45 -5.34
CA LEU A 179 8.54 -0.88 -5.00
C LEU A 179 7.60 -0.34 -6.07
N LEU A 180 6.85 -1.24 -6.71
CA LEU A 180 5.89 -0.93 -7.77
C LEU A 180 4.51 -1.41 -7.32
N PHE A 181 3.54 -0.50 -7.37
CA PHE A 181 2.17 -0.76 -6.92
C PHE A 181 1.18 -0.60 -8.06
N GLY A 182 0.23 -1.53 -8.14
CA GLY A 182 -1.01 -1.39 -8.89
C GLY A 182 -2.03 -0.50 -8.17
N THR A 183 -3.15 -0.34 -8.84
CA THR A 183 -4.35 0.38 -8.39
C THR A 183 -5.31 -0.61 -7.71
N THR A 184 -6.61 -0.36 -7.73
CA THR A 184 -7.64 -1.35 -7.34
C THR A 184 -8.36 -1.92 -8.56
N GLY A 185 -7.85 -1.63 -9.76
CA GLY A 185 -8.34 -2.17 -11.02
C GLY A 185 -7.31 -3.14 -11.60
N ASN A 186 -7.57 -3.63 -12.80
CA ASN A 186 -6.66 -4.56 -13.47
C ASN A 186 -5.43 -3.83 -14.00
N ASP A 187 -4.26 -4.16 -13.48
CA ASP A 187 -3.00 -3.49 -13.77
C ASP A 187 -1.99 -4.38 -14.50
N THR A 188 -1.02 -3.73 -15.13
CA THR A 188 0.17 -4.39 -15.68
C THR A 188 1.41 -3.78 -15.04
N LEU A 189 2.07 -4.56 -14.18
CA LEU A 189 3.22 -4.13 -13.40
C LEU A 189 4.50 -4.71 -13.98
N ARG A 190 5.45 -3.85 -14.39
CA ARG A 190 6.72 -4.25 -15.00
C ARG A 190 7.91 -3.51 -14.39
N PRO A 191 8.89 -4.18 -13.75
CA PRO A 191 10.14 -3.58 -13.24
C PRO A 191 10.88 -2.81 -14.34
N ALA A 192 11.32 -1.58 -14.04
CA ALA A 192 11.98 -0.69 -15.00
C ALA A 192 13.44 -1.06 -15.28
N SER A 193 14.09 -1.85 -14.43
CA SER A 193 15.47 -2.29 -14.61
C SER A 193 15.72 -3.61 -13.90
N GLY A 194 16.95 -4.16 -14.01
CA GLY A 194 17.36 -5.24 -13.11
C GLY A 194 17.53 -4.75 -11.68
N GLY A 195 17.42 -5.68 -10.74
CA GLY A 195 17.52 -5.38 -9.30
C GLY A 195 16.70 -6.36 -8.47
N ALA A 196 16.50 -6.01 -7.21
CA ALA A 196 15.49 -6.65 -6.39
C ALA A 196 14.31 -5.70 -6.25
N ASP A 197 13.20 -6.00 -6.91
CA ASP A 197 11.99 -5.20 -6.92
C ASP A 197 10.88 -5.91 -6.16
N ASN A 198 9.96 -5.13 -5.61
CA ASN A 198 8.77 -5.62 -4.93
C ASN A 198 7.56 -5.09 -5.70
N LEU A 199 6.72 -5.97 -6.25
CA LEU A 199 5.51 -5.62 -6.99
C LEU A 199 4.29 -6.03 -6.19
N LEU A 200 3.32 -5.12 -6.05
CA LEU A 200 2.06 -5.36 -5.37
C LEU A 200 0.88 -4.97 -6.28
N GLY A 201 0.11 -5.94 -6.75
CA GLY A 201 -1.07 -5.76 -7.62
C GLY A 201 -2.23 -5.07 -6.91
N ARG A 202 -2.61 -5.62 -5.75
CA ARG A 202 -3.73 -5.22 -4.88
C ARG A 202 -5.05 -5.83 -5.33
N GLU A 203 -6.09 -5.04 -5.57
CA GLU A 203 -7.38 -5.57 -6.02
C GLU A 203 -7.42 -5.50 -7.55
N GLY A 204 -8.02 -6.49 -8.20
CA GLY A 204 -8.07 -6.58 -9.66
C GLY A 204 -7.41 -7.85 -10.17
N SER A 205 -7.60 -8.13 -11.45
CA SER A 205 -6.87 -9.19 -12.15
C SER A 205 -5.61 -8.61 -12.75
N ASP A 206 -4.48 -8.78 -12.05
CA ASP A 206 -3.24 -8.10 -12.38
C ASP A 206 -2.28 -8.97 -13.16
N THR A 207 -1.41 -8.33 -13.96
CA THR A 207 -0.27 -8.99 -14.60
C THR A 207 1.04 -8.45 -14.04
N LEU A 208 1.75 -9.27 -13.27
CA LEU A 208 2.98 -8.91 -12.59
C LEU A 208 4.18 -9.56 -13.27
N TYR A 209 5.04 -8.75 -13.89
CA TYR A 209 6.26 -9.23 -14.53
C TYR A 209 7.42 -9.26 -13.55
N GLY A 210 8.00 -10.44 -13.37
CA GLY A 210 9.13 -10.67 -12.48
C GLY A 210 10.42 -9.98 -12.90
N GLY A 211 10.60 -9.59 -14.17
CA GLY A 211 11.78 -8.86 -14.61
C GLY A 211 13.11 -9.59 -14.42
N TYR A 212 14.19 -8.82 -14.40
CA TYR A 212 15.54 -9.32 -14.10
C TYR A 212 15.82 -9.27 -12.60
N GLY A 213 16.68 -10.17 -12.12
CA GLY A 213 17.14 -10.17 -10.72
C GLY A 213 16.23 -10.93 -9.77
N SER A 214 16.15 -10.46 -8.52
CA SER A 214 15.51 -11.19 -7.40
C SER A 214 14.29 -10.43 -6.88
N ASN A 215 13.10 -10.78 -7.36
CA ASN A 215 11.91 -9.94 -7.19
C ASN A 215 10.84 -10.61 -6.31
N THR A 216 10.09 -9.80 -5.58
CA THR A 216 8.94 -10.24 -4.76
C THR A 216 7.67 -9.76 -5.44
N LEU A 217 6.72 -10.65 -5.70
CA LEU A 217 5.46 -10.36 -6.37
C LEU A 217 4.31 -10.73 -5.42
N THR A 218 3.39 -9.81 -5.23
CA THR A 218 2.17 -9.98 -4.45
C THR A 218 1.00 -9.62 -5.36
N GLY A 219 0.16 -10.59 -5.70
CA GLY A 219 -0.97 -10.38 -6.61
C GLY A 219 -2.05 -9.56 -5.93
N GLY A 220 -2.52 -10.06 -4.79
CA GLY A 220 -3.59 -9.51 -3.99
C GLY A 220 -4.91 -10.25 -4.24
N ALA A 221 -5.99 -9.50 -4.40
CA ALA A 221 -7.33 -10.03 -4.60
C ALA A 221 -7.73 -9.95 -6.07
N GLY A 222 -8.00 -11.09 -6.68
CA GLY A 222 -8.43 -11.20 -8.06
C GLY A 222 -7.79 -12.42 -8.71
N ALA A 223 -7.96 -12.60 -10.02
CA ALA A 223 -7.27 -13.66 -10.75
C ALA A 223 -5.99 -13.10 -11.37
N ASP A 224 -4.86 -13.37 -10.73
CA ASP A 224 -3.58 -12.74 -11.06
C ASP A 224 -2.70 -13.61 -11.95
N LEU A 225 -1.89 -12.94 -12.78
CA LEU A 225 -0.91 -13.55 -13.67
C LEU A 225 0.50 -13.14 -13.28
N PHE A 226 1.25 -14.06 -12.68
CA PHE A 226 2.66 -13.89 -12.37
C PHE A 226 3.52 -14.32 -13.56
N VAL A 227 4.08 -13.37 -14.30
CA VAL A 227 4.95 -13.66 -15.46
C VAL A 227 6.39 -13.72 -14.99
N LEU A 228 7.02 -14.90 -15.05
CA LEU A 228 8.43 -15.00 -14.68
C LEU A 228 9.31 -14.34 -15.75
N GLY A 229 10.11 -13.36 -15.37
CA GLY A 229 11.00 -12.61 -16.27
C GLY A 229 10.39 -11.32 -16.85
N ALA A 230 11.11 -10.71 -17.79
CA ALA A 230 10.80 -9.36 -18.28
C ALA A 230 9.61 -9.29 -19.24
N GLY A 231 9.14 -10.41 -19.81
CA GLY A 231 8.06 -10.47 -20.80
C GLY A 231 8.46 -9.97 -22.20
N GLY A 232 8.32 -10.81 -23.22
CA GLY A 232 8.53 -10.41 -24.63
C GLY A 232 9.73 -11.02 -25.37
N GLY A 233 10.10 -12.28 -25.09
CA GLY A 233 11.08 -13.00 -25.91
C GLY A 233 11.86 -14.11 -25.18
N THR A 234 12.87 -14.64 -25.86
CA THR A 234 13.72 -15.79 -25.45
C THR A 234 14.69 -15.51 -24.30
N THR A 235 14.81 -14.26 -23.83
CA THR A 235 15.74 -13.90 -22.75
C THR A 235 15.02 -13.88 -21.40
N THR A 236 15.20 -14.95 -20.63
CA THR A 236 14.40 -15.30 -19.46
C THR A 236 15.16 -15.21 -18.14
N THR A 237 16.10 -14.29 -18.00
CA THR A 237 17.01 -14.28 -16.84
C THR A 237 16.39 -13.54 -15.64
N PHE A 238 15.60 -14.25 -14.85
CA PHE A 238 15.40 -13.92 -13.43
C PHE A 238 16.31 -14.81 -12.58
N SER A 239 16.76 -14.31 -11.43
CA SER A 239 17.57 -15.07 -10.48
C SER A 239 16.68 -15.79 -9.47
N ALA A 240 15.74 -15.06 -8.88
CA ALA A 240 14.77 -15.59 -7.92
C ALA A 240 13.48 -14.78 -7.99
N ILE A 241 12.33 -15.46 -7.97
CA ILE A 241 11.02 -14.81 -7.81
C ILE A 241 10.38 -15.36 -6.55
N THR A 242 9.89 -14.49 -5.68
CA THR A 242 9.07 -14.86 -4.52
C THR A 242 7.65 -14.40 -4.77
N ILE A 243 6.69 -15.31 -4.82
CA ILE A 243 5.25 -14.99 -4.89
C ILE A 243 4.68 -15.19 -3.49
N THR A 244 4.02 -14.16 -2.96
CA THR A 244 3.68 -14.12 -1.53
C THR A 244 2.30 -14.65 -1.17
N ASP A 245 1.37 -14.67 -2.11
CA ASP A 245 -0.07 -14.85 -1.85
C ASP A 245 -0.79 -15.65 -2.93
N PHE A 246 -0.07 -16.51 -3.66
CA PHE A 246 -0.62 -17.34 -4.73
C PHE A 246 -1.86 -18.14 -4.28
N GLN A 247 -2.96 -18.02 -5.04
CA GLN A 247 -4.22 -18.72 -4.81
C GLN A 247 -4.50 -19.75 -5.91
N GLN A 248 -4.54 -21.03 -5.53
CA GLN A 248 -4.82 -22.10 -6.49
C GLN A 248 -6.19 -21.96 -7.15
N GLY A 249 -6.26 -22.25 -8.45
CA GLY A 249 -7.50 -22.23 -9.21
C GLY A 249 -7.99 -20.82 -9.56
N THR A 250 -7.35 -19.79 -9.00
CA THR A 250 -7.61 -18.38 -9.28
C THR A 250 -6.43 -17.77 -10.03
N ASP A 251 -5.22 -17.90 -9.46
CA ASP A 251 -4.00 -17.31 -10.01
C ASP A 251 -3.29 -18.26 -10.97
N ARG A 252 -2.44 -17.67 -11.81
CA ARG A 252 -1.61 -18.40 -12.78
C ARG A 252 -0.18 -17.90 -12.79
N ILE A 253 0.76 -18.82 -13.00
CA ILE A 253 2.18 -18.51 -13.19
C ILE A 253 2.56 -18.77 -14.64
N GLN A 254 2.94 -17.71 -15.37
CA GLN A 254 3.47 -17.86 -16.71
C GLN A 254 4.96 -18.12 -16.68
N LEU A 255 5.34 -19.32 -17.10
CA LEU A 255 6.72 -19.70 -17.36
C LEU A 255 7.11 -19.19 -18.76
N PRO A 256 8.22 -18.44 -18.89
CA PRO A 256 8.75 -18.10 -20.21
C PRO A 256 9.40 -19.36 -20.83
N SER A 257 10.08 -19.20 -21.97
CA SER A 257 10.70 -20.29 -22.75
C SER A 257 11.32 -21.39 -21.88
N LEU A 258 10.62 -22.53 -21.70
CA LEU A 258 10.99 -23.61 -20.78
C LEU A 258 11.78 -24.70 -21.48
N SER A 259 12.83 -25.22 -20.83
CA SER A 259 13.45 -26.48 -21.25
C SER A 259 12.62 -27.64 -20.67
N GLY A 260 11.85 -28.33 -21.51
CA GLY A 260 11.02 -29.46 -21.08
C GLY A 260 9.53 -29.11 -20.91
N SER A 261 8.92 -29.62 -19.84
CA SER A 261 7.47 -29.48 -19.57
C SER A 261 7.22 -28.87 -18.19
N ILE A 262 5.99 -28.38 -17.97
CA ILE A 262 5.56 -27.89 -16.64
C ILE A 262 5.77 -28.97 -15.57
N ASP A 263 5.52 -30.24 -15.90
CA ASP A 263 5.73 -31.35 -14.98
C ASP A 263 7.19 -31.50 -14.55
N SER A 264 8.14 -31.16 -15.42
CA SER A 264 9.56 -31.19 -15.07
C SER A 264 9.93 -30.09 -14.06
N VAL A 265 9.22 -28.95 -14.07
CA VAL A 265 9.36 -27.90 -13.04
C VAL A 265 8.71 -28.35 -11.75
N LEU A 266 7.51 -28.91 -11.81
CA LEU A 266 6.81 -29.44 -10.63
C LEU A 266 7.62 -30.53 -9.91
N ALA A 267 8.33 -31.38 -10.65
CA ALA A 267 9.20 -32.40 -10.09
C ALA A 267 10.38 -31.84 -9.26
N THR A 268 10.68 -30.54 -9.40
CA THR A 268 11.71 -29.86 -8.59
C THR A 268 11.18 -29.29 -7.27
N ALA A 269 9.86 -29.37 -7.03
CA ALA A 269 9.24 -28.79 -5.86
C ALA A 269 9.83 -29.31 -4.56
N ARG A 270 10.20 -28.36 -3.69
CA ARG A 270 10.76 -28.63 -2.38
C ARG A 270 10.13 -27.71 -1.35
N ASP A 271 9.43 -28.30 -0.39
CA ASP A 271 8.86 -27.57 0.74
C ASP A 271 9.98 -27.18 1.74
N VAL A 272 9.98 -25.92 2.15
CA VAL A 272 10.89 -25.33 3.13
C VAL A 272 10.08 -24.43 4.06
N GLY A 273 9.85 -24.92 5.29
CA GLY A 273 8.96 -24.23 6.22
C GLY A 273 7.52 -24.23 5.70
N THR A 274 6.91 -23.05 5.60
CA THR A 274 5.57 -22.84 5.02
C THR A 274 5.59 -22.51 3.53
N SER A 275 6.76 -22.55 2.89
CA SER A 275 6.93 -22.16 1.49
C SER A 275 7.37 -23.34 0.64
N THR A 276 7.14 -23.25 -0.68
CA THR A 276 7.65 -24.19 -1.67
C THR A 276 8.61 -23.50 -2.61
N ILE A 277 9.72 -24.17 -2.92
CA ILE A 277 10.69 -23.70 -3.90
C ILE A 277 10.63 -24.61 -5.14
N LEU A 278 10.46 -24.00 -6.30
CA LEU A 278 10.59 -24.61 -7.62
C LEU A 278 11.89 -24.12 -8.26
N THR A 279 12.55 -25.00 -9.02
CA THR A 279 13.70 -24.64 -9.85
C THR A 279 13.26 -24.62 -11.32
N TYR A 280 13.48 -23.50 -11.97
CA TYR A 280 13.15 -23.26 -13.35
C TYR A 280 14.41 -23.32 -14.23
N TYR A 281 14.33 -24.10 -15.31
CA TYR A 281 15.39 -24.25 -16.29
C TYR A 281 14.92 -23.70 -17.64
N PRO A 282 15.47 -22.56 -18.10
CA PRO A 282 15.06 -21.97 -19.37
C PRO A 282 15.48 -22.84 -20.56
N GLY A 283 14.68 -22.76 -21.62
CA GLY A 283 14.91 -23.38 -22.93
C GLY A 283 16.00 -22.68 -23.74
N SER A 284 16.11 -23.06 -25.01
CA SER A 284 17.15 -22.54 -25.92
C SER A 284 17.18 -21.01 -25.96
N GLY A 285 18.31 -20.41 -25.57
CA GLY A 285 18.52 -18.97 -25.52
C GLY A 285 18.54 -18.35 -24.11
N GLY A 286 18.11 -19.10 -23.08
CA GLY A 286 18.28 -18.71 -21.68
C GLY A 286 19.62 -19.16 -21.08
N THR A 287 20.13 -18.40 -20.10
CA THR A 287 21.33 -18.76 -19.33
C THR A 287 21.00 -18.87 -17.84
N GLY A 288 21.57 -19.88 -17.16
CA GLY A 288 21.37 -20.13 -15.73
C GLY A 288 20.05 -20.86 -15.41
N SER A 289 19.80 -21.06 -14.11
CA SER A 289 18.52 -21.52 -13.56
C SER A 289 17.95 -20.43 -12.65
N GLY A 290 16.64 -20.23 -12.67
CA GLY A 290 15.95 -19.34 -11.74
C GLY A 290 15.22 -20.15 -10.67
N THR A 291 14.96 -19.56 -9.50
CA THR A 291 14.08 -20.16 -8.49
C THR A 291 12.77 -19.41 -8.38
N VAL A 292 11.68 -20.14 -8.13
CA VAL A 292 10.37 -19.57 -7.78
C VAL A 292 10.01 -20.06 -6.40
N THR A 293 9.79 -19.14 -5.47
CA THR A 293 9.33 -19.45 -4.11
C THR A 293 7.88 -19.03 -3.99
N LEU A 294 7.01 -19.96 -3.58
CA LEU A 294 5.61 -19.67 -3.24
C LEU A 294 5.49 -19.71 -1.71
N THR A 295 5.18 -18.59 -1.07
CA THR A 295 5.06 -18.55 0.39
C THR A 295 3.66 -18.95 0.84
N GLY A 296 3.56 -19.69 1.94
CA GLY A 296 2.27 -20.16 2.46
C GLY A 296 1.65 -21.29 1.66
N TYR A 297 2.43 -21.93 0.78
CA TYR A 297 1.94 -22.92 -0.18
C TYR A 297 2.84 -24.16 -0.18
N SER A 298 2.26 -25.37 -0.19
CA SER A 298 2.99 -26.64 -0.31
C SER A 298 3.05 -27.10 -1.77
N GLY A 299 4.17 -27.69 -2.18
CA GLY A 299 4.39 -28.18 -3.53
C GLY A 299 3.44 -29.32 -3.90
N SER A 300 2.95 -30.05 -2.88
CA SER A 300 1.93 -31.08 -3.05
C SER A 300 0.59 -30.54 -3.54
N GLN A 301 0.32 -29.25 -3.32
CA GLN A 301 -0.88 -28.58 -3.77
C GLN A 301 -0.74 -28.02 -5.19
N LEU A 302 0.42 -28.13 -5.84
CA LEU A 302 0.62 -27.58 -7.19
C LEU A 302 0.15 -28.55 -8.27
N HIS A 303 -0.49 -28.00 -9.29
CA HIS A 303 -0.94 -28.70 -10.47
C HIS A 303 -0.39 -28.04 -11.74
N SER A 304 -0.29 -28.79 -12.82
CA SER A 304 0.16 -28.25 -14.11
C SER A 304 -0.77 -27.14 -14.63
N SER A 305 -2.05 -27.17 -14.21
CA SER A 305 -3.02 -26.11 -14.45
C SER A 305 -2.73 -24.81 -13.72
N ASP A 306 -1.83 -24.76 -12.74
CA ASP A 306 -1.43 -23.51 -12.07
C ASP A 306 -0.45 -22.70 -12.94
N PHE A 307 0.10 -23.35 -13.98
CA PHE A 307 1.11 -22.78 -14.86
C PHE A 307 0.56 -22.59 -16.27
N ILE A 308 1.14 -21.64 -17.00
CA ILE A 308 1.00 -21.51 -18.46
C ILE A 308 2.37 -21.31 -19.08
N LEU A 309 2.53 -21.75 -20.32
CA LEU A 309 3.72 -21.47 -21.11
C LEU A 309 3.47 -20.19 -21.92
N ALA A 310 4.47 -19.31 -22.01
CA ALA A 310 4.43 -18.22 -22.99
C ALA A 310 4.32 -18.81 -24.41
N SER A 311 3.39 -18.29 -25.22
CA SER A 311 3.32 -18.64 -26.65
C SER A 311 4.61 -18.20 -27.35
N ALA A 312 5.23 -19.12 -28.10
CA ALA A 312 6.43 -18.88 -28.89
C ALA A 312 6.22 -17.83 -30.00
#